data_AF-A0A8W8LP42-F1
#
_entry.id   AF-A0A8W8LP42-F1
#
_cell.length_a   1.000
_cell.length_b   1.000
_cell.length_c   1.000
_cell.angle_alpha   90.00
_cell.angle_beta   90.00
_cell.angle_gamma   90.00
#
_symmetry.space_group_name_H-M   'P 1'
#
loop_
_entity.id
_entity.type
_entity.pdbx_description
1 polymer ?
#
loop_
_entity_poly.entity_id
_entity_poly.type
_entity_poly.pdbx_seq_one_letter_code
_entity_poly.pdbx_strand_id
1 'polypeptide(L)'
;MVSLIFIFFLAETCAAQCERKGNTCCYVEEWDASLGKCKSCKPGYLGFNCNKTCEYSYYGIGCQSKCDCPDDKCDVAKGCPEKETSEGIYLQDGVKNSSTTSFTMETMA
;
A
#
# COMPACT_ATOMS: atom_id res chain seq x y z
N MET A 1 -38.09 14.40 21.13
CA MET A 1 -37.14 15.03 20.19
C MET A 1 -35.70 14.99 20.68
N VAL A 2 -35.41 15.29 21.96
CA VAL A 2 -34.04 15.24 22.51
C VAL A 2 -33.43 13.83 22.45
N SER A 3 -34.21 12.79 22.70
CA SER A 3 -33.74 11.38 22.68
C SER A 3 -33.41 10.85 21.28
N LEU A 4 -34.01 11.41 20.22
CA LEU A 4 -33.69 11.03 18.83
C LEU A 4 -32.39 11.66 18.36
N ILE A 5 -32.12 12.91 18.79
CA ILE A 5 -30.87 13.63 18.51
C ILE A 5 -29.66 12.88 19.09
N PHE A 6 -29.75 12.34 20.31
CA PHE A 6 -28.67 11.55 20.93
C PHE A 6 -28.34 10.24 20.20
N ILE A 7 -29.32 9.63 19.51
CA ILE A 7 -29.11 8.37 18.77
C ILE A 7 -28.41 8.63 17.43
N PHE A 8 -28.67 9.77 16.78
CA PHE A 8 -27.95 10.17 15.57
C PHE A 8 -26.47 10.49 15.83
N PHE A 9 -26.11 10.99 17.02
CA PHE A 9 -24.72 11.34 17.36
C PHE A 9 -23.81 10.15 17.69
N LEU A 10 -24.34 8.94 17.90
CA LEU A 10 -23.53 7.77 18.29
C LEU A 10 -23.21 6.82 17.12
N ALA A 11 -23.74 7.07 15.92
CA ALA A 11 -23.61 6.19 14.75
C ALA A 11 -22.53 6.61 13.74
N GLU A 12 -21.98 7.82 13.85
CA GLU A 12 -20.78 8.25 13.14
C GLU A 12 -19.64 8.27 14.17
N THR A 13 -18.66 7.37 14.16
CA THR A 13 -17.38 7.68 13.53
C THR A 13 -16.40 6.51 13.77
N CYS A 14 -16.56 5.39 13.07
CA CYS A 14 -15.49 4.40 12.97
C CYS A 14 -14.64 4.54 11.68
N ALA A 15 -14.75 5.69 10.98
CA ALA A 15 -13.98 5.97 9.76
C ALA A 15 -13.19 7.30 9.78
N ALA A 16 -13.31 8.15 10.80
CA ALA A 16 -12.89 9.56 10.69
C ALA A 16 -11.92 10.12 11.76
N GLN A 17 -11.54 9.38 12.81
CA GLN A 17 -10.61 9.94 13.82
C GLN A 17 -9.16 9.53 13.57
N CYS A 18 -8.56 10.10 12.52
CA CYS A 18 -7.12 10.40 12.61
C CYS A 18 -6.94 11.90 12.85
N GLU A 19 -6.69 12.27 14.10
CA GLU A 19 -6.36 13.65 14.47
C GLU A 19 -4.84 13.86 14.39
N ARG A 20 -4.35 14.38 13.26
CA ARG A 20 -2.94 14.75 13.13
C ARG A 20 -2.62 15.93 14.04
N LYS A 21 -1.71 15.74 15.00
CA LYS A 21 -1.28 16.78 15.93
C LYS A 21 0.23 16.79 16.07
N GLY A 22 0.88 17.87 15.64
CA GLY A 22 2.34 17.95 15.60
C GLY A 22 2.92 16.85 14.71
N ASN A 23 3.78 16.01 15.27
CA ASN A 23 4.43 14.90 14.56
C ASN A 23 3.65 13.58 14.66
N THR A 24 2.43 13.60 15.21
CA THR A 24 1.57 12.41 15.30
C THR A 24 0.85 12.18 13.98
N CYS A 25 1.09 11.01 13.38
CA CYS A 25 0.55 10.58 12.09
C CYS A 25 -0.49 9.46 12.22
N CYS A 26 -1.20 9.17 11.13
CA CYS A 26 -2.23 8.13 11.11
C CYS A 26 -1.62 6.73 11.11
N TYR A 27 -2.49 5.72 11.27
CA TYR A 27 -2.11 4.33 11.05
C TYR A 27 -1.63 4.14 9.60
N VAL A 28 -0.53 3.40 9.41
CA VAL A 28 0.18 3.25 8.11
C VAL A 28 0.86 4.55 7.64
N GLU A 29 1.23 5.43 8.56
CA GLU A 29 2.04 6.62 8.29
C GLU A 29 3.20 6.78 9.28
N GLU A 30 4.23 7.51 8.85
CA GLU A 30 5.34 7.97 9.68
C GLU A 30 5.60 9.46 9.46
N TRP A 31 6.15 10.14 10.47
CA TRP A 31 6.54 11.55 10.35
C TRP A 31 7.85 11.68 9.58
N ASP A 32 7.81 12.40 8.45
CA ASP A 32 9.01 12.75 7.70
C ASP A 32 9.50 14.14 8.13
N ALA A 33 10.59 14.18 8.90
CA ALA A 33 11.16 15.42 9.42
C ALA A 33 11.73 16.34 8.32
N SER A 34 12.15 15.78 7.18
CA SER A 34 12.67 16.55 6.06
C SER A 34 11.54 17.21 5.25
N LEU A 35 10.39 16.53 5.15
CA LEU A 35 9.21 17.05 4.46
C LEU A 35 8.28 17.85 5.38
N GLY A 36 8.44 17.74 6.70
CA GLY A 36 7.58 18.38 7.69
C GLY A 36 6.13 17.89 7.63
N LYS A 37 5.92 16.63 7.23
CA LYS A 37 4.58 16.03 7.09
C LYS A 37 4.60 14.52 7.30
N CYS A 38 3.42 13.97 7.55
CA CYS A 38 3.21 12.53 7.55
C CYS A 38 3.33 11.98 6.12
N LYS A 39 4.01 10.84 5.98
CA LYS A 39 4.06 10.06 4.73
C LYS A 39 3.58 8.64 4.98
N SER A 40 3.04 8.02 3.94
CA SER A 40 2.67 6.61 3.98
C SER A 40 3.89 5.71 4.18
N CYS A 41 3.68 4.58 4.83
CA CYS A 41 4.70 3.56 4.99
C CYS A 41 5.19 3.03 3.64
N LYS A 42 6.44 2.56 3.65
CA LYS A 42 6.95 1.75 2.53
C LYS A 42 6.11 0.48 2.40
N PRO A 43 5.94 -0.06 1.18
CA PRO A 43 5.30 -1.35 0.97
C PRO A 43 5.93 -2.43 1.87
N GLY A 44 5.10 -3.30 2.44
CA GLY A 44 5.54 -4.32 3.42
C GLY A 44 5.51 -3.85 4.87
N TYR A 45 5.19 -2.58 5.15
CA TYR A 45 5.12 -2.03 6.50
C TYR A 45 3.76 -1.39 6.79
N LEU A 46 3.38 -1.45 8.06
CA LEU A 46 2.13 -0.94 8.62
C LEU A 46 2.35 -0.48 10.08
N GLY A 47 1.29 0.02 10.73
CA GLY A 47 1.36 0.50 12.11
C GLY A 47 1.60 2.01 12.21
N PHE A 48 1.66 2.51 13.45
CA PHE A 48 2.08 3.88 13.71
C PHE A 48 3.59 3.97 13.54
N ASN A 49 4.07 4.96 12.78
CA ASN A 49 5.48 5.09 12.42
C ASN A 49 6.04 3.85 11.72
N CYS A 50 5.20 3.11 10.99
CA CYS A 50 5.60 1.97 10.18
C CYS A 50 6.37 0.87 10.96
N ASN A 51 6.05 0.70 12.24
CA ASN A 51 6.80 -0.15 13.16
C ASN A 51 6.52 -1.65 13.02
N LYS A 52 5.57 -2.05 12.18
CA LYS A 52 5.17 -3.44 11.97
C LYS A 52 5.38 -3.81 10.51
N THR A 53 5.91 -5.00 10.27
CA THR A 53 5.96 -5.62 8.94
C THR A 53 4.65 -6.34 8.67
N CYS A 54 4.29 -6.51 7.39
CA CYS A 54 3.13 -7.32 7.02
C CYS A 54 3.20 -8.73 7.61
N GLU A 55 2.05 -9.23 8.03
CA GLU A 55 1.89 -10.63 8.36
C GLU A 55 2.03 -11.49 7.09
N TYR A 56 2.42 -12.75 7.30
CA TYR A 56 2.55 -13.73 6.23
C TYR A 56 1.25 -13.79 5.41
N SER A 57 1.43 -14.00 4.11
CA SER A 57 0.37 -13.99 3.10
C SER A 57 -0.23 -12.61 2.76
N TYR A 58 0.26 -11.49 3.33
CA TYR A 58 -0.15 -10.14 2.95
C TYR A 58 1.00 -9.27 2.44
N TYR A 59 0.69 -8.34 1.54
CA TYR A 59 1.68 -7.47 0.91
C TYR A 59 1.13 -6.08 0.53
N GLY A 60 2.04 -5.20 0.12
CA GLY A 60 1.75 -3.86 -0.38
C GLY A 60 1.76 -2.79 0.72
N ILE A 61 1.25 -1.59 0.39
CA ILE A 61 1.13 -0.50 1.37
C ILE A 61 0.04 -0.89 2.38
N GLY A 62 0.35 -0.84 3.68
CA GLY A 62 -0.61 -1.20 4.72
C GLY A 62 -1.12 -2.64 4.67
N CYS A 63 -0.45 -3.53 3.92
CA CYS A 63 -0.79 -4.95 3.82
C CYS A 63 -2.23 -5.20 3.34
N GLN A 64 -2.70 -4.33 2.45
CA GLN A 64 -4.05 -4.34 1.91
C GLN A 64 -4.30 -5.46 0.88
N SER A 65 -3.25 -6.14 0.42
CA SER A 65 -3.32 -7.18 -0.60
C SER A 65 -2.87 -8.52 -0.05
N LYS A 66 -3.45 -9.62 -0.54
CA LYS A 66 -3.15 -10.99 -0.12
C LYS A 66 -2.41 -11.73 -1.23
N CYS A 67 -1.33 -12.43 -0.89
CA CYS A 67 -0.59 -13.26 -1.82
C CYS A 67 -1.41 -14.46 -2.31
N ASP A 68 -1.28 -14.77 -3.60
CA ASP A 68 -1.84 -15.95 -4.27
C ASP A 68 -0.71 -16.85 -4.81
N CYS A 69 0.22 -17.17 -3.91
CA CYS A 69 1.37 -18.02 -4.16
C CYS A 69 1.78 -18.71 -2.85
N PRO A 70 2.62 -19.76 -2.92
CA PRO A 70 3.20 -20.37 -1.72
C PRO A 70 3.83 -19.32 -0.79
N ASP A 71 3.70 -19.52 0.52
CA ASP A 71 4.11 -18.53 1.52
C ASP A 71 5.59 -18.17 1.43
N ASP A 72 6.44 -19.12 1.02
CA ASP A 72 7.88 -18.93 0.80
C ASP A 72 8.22 -18.02 -0.40
N LYS A 73 7.24 -17.73 -1.26
CA LYS A 73 7.38 -16.90 -2.47
C LYS A 73 6.67 -15.57 -2.37
N CYS A 74 5.98 -15.29 -1.27
CA CYS A 74 5.26 -14.05 -1.04
C CYS A 74 6.22 -12.97 -0.52
N ASP A 75 6.55 -11.99 -1.36
CA ASP A 75 7.28 -10.80 -0.95
C ASP A 75 6.33 -9.81 -0.30
N VAL A 76 6.66 -9.31 0.89
CA VAL A 76 5.78 -8.39 1.65
C VAL A 76 5.57 -7.04 0.95
N ALA A 77 6.47 -6.63 0.06
CA ALA A 77 6.36 -5.38 -0.68
C ALA A 77 5.67 -5.57 -2.03
N LYS A 78 6.04 -6.61 -2.78
CA LYS A 78 5.66 -6.84 -4.19
C LYS A 78 4.55 -7.89 -4.36
N GLY A 79 4.37 -8.76 -3.38
CA GLY A 79 3.47 -9.90 -3.46
C GLY A 79 4.13 -11.09 -4.14
N CYS A 80 3.40 -11.75 -5.03
CA CYS A 80 3.90 -12.91 -5.75
C CYS A 80 4.82 -12.50 -6.91
N PRO A 81 5.83 -13.33 -7.26
CA PRO A 81 6.64 -13.08 -8.43
C PRO A 81 5.75 -12.98 -9.66
N GLU A 82 5.88 -11.87 -10.40
CA GLU A 82 5.34 -11.79 -11.75
C GLU A 82 5.98 -12.93 -12.54
N LYS A 83 5.14 -13.82 -13.10
CA LYS A 83 5.65 -14.89 -13.94
C LYS A 83 6.31 -14.21 -15.14
N GLU A 84 7.63 -14.21 -15.18
CA GLU A 84 8.41 -13.90 -16.37
C GLU A 84 7.89 -14.83 -17.48
N THR A 85 6.93 -14.36 -18.29
CA THR A 85 6.51 -15.07 -19.50
C THR A 85 7.68 -14.97 -20.46
N SER A 86 8.59 -15.93 -20.38
CA SER A 86 9.71 -16.11 -21.31
C SER A 86 9.25 -16.61 -22.68
N GLU A 87 8.01 -16.33 -23.08
CA GLU A 87 7.49 -16.59 -24.41
C GLU A 87 6.54 -15.44 -24.79
N GLY A 88 6.81 -14.85 -25.96
CA GLY A 88 6.18 -13.64 -26.42
C GLY A 88 4.67 -13.72 -26.61
N ILE A 89 4.05 -12.54 -26.56
CA ILE A 89 2.83 -12.10 -27.24
C ILE A 89 1.72 -13.15 -27.38
N TYR A 90 0.85 -13.27 -26.38
CA TYR A 90 -0.58 -13.51 -26.63
C TYR A 90 -1.43 -12.60 -25.73
N LEU A 91 -2.30 -11.85 -26.39
CA LEU A 91 -3.14 -10.77 -25.89
C LEU A 91 -4.12 -11.27 -24.81
N GLN A 92 -4.18 -10.59 -23.67
CA GLN A 92 -5.40 -10.50 -22.89
C GLN A 92 -5.67 -9.04 -22.56
N ASP A 93 -6.76 -8.55 -23.14
CA ASP A 93 -7.26 -7.19 -23.05
C ASP A 93 -7.47 -6.77 -21.58
N GLY A 94 -6.83 -5.66 -21.19
CA GLY A 94 -6.99 -5.10 -19.84
C GLY A 94 -5.86 -4.17 -19.41
N VAL A 95 -5.60 -3.14 -20.20
CA VAL A 95 -4.61 -2.07 -19.98
C VAL A 95 -4.51 -1.62 -18.51
N LYS A 96 -3.32 -1.81 -17.91
CA LYS A 96 -2.74 -0.85 -16.96
C LYS A 96 -1.41 -0.36 -17.51
N ASN A 97 -1.53 0.76 -18.22
CA ASN A 97 -0.51 1.72 -18.58
C ASN A 97 0.65 1.88 -17.56
N SER A 98 1.75 1.14 -17.74
CA SER A 98 3.05 1.65 -17.30
C SER A 98 3.78 2.19 -18.53
N SER A 99 3.29 3.33 -19.02
CA SER A 99 4.11 4.23 -19.82
C SER A 99 5.40 4.48 -19.04
N THR A 100 6.54 4.03 -19.55
CA THR A 100 7.62 4.93 -19.97
C THR A 100 8.70 4.11 -20.65
N THR A 101 8.74 4.33 -21.96
CA THR A 101 9.85 4.18 -22.88
C THR A 101 11.24 4.45 -22.31
N SER A 102 12.22 3.80 -22.95
CA SER A 102 13.64 4.15 -23.09
C SER A 102 14.56 3.99 -21.88
N PHE A 103 15.35 2.92 -21.90
CA PHE A 103 16.80 3.09 -21.94
C PHE A 103 17.33 2.29 -23.13
N THR A 104 17.72 3.01 -24.18
CA THR A 104 18.65 2.52 -25.19
C THR A 104 19.97 2.23 -24.49
N MET A 105 20.41 0.97 -24.46
CA MET A 105 21.84 0.69 -24.33
C MET A 105 22.33 0.35 -25.73
N GLU A 106 22.82 1.39 -26.40
CA GLU A 106 23.59 1.24 -27.63
C GLU A 106 24.90 0.47 -27.33
N THR A 107 25.35 -0.23 -28.37
CA THR A 107 26.74 -0.65 -28.63
C THR A 107 27.23 -1.95 -27.96
N MET A 108 27.28 -3.03 -28.75
CA MET A 108 28.56 -3.63 -29.18
C MET A 108 28.36 -4.80 -30.16
N ALA A 109 28.68 -4.56 -31.45
CA ALA A 109 29.30 -5.47 -32.42
C ALA A 109 29.41 -4.78 -33.78
#